data_AF-A0A7Y7NWX6-F1
#
_entry.id   AF-A0A7Y7NWX6-F1
#
_cell.length_a   1.000
_cell.length_b   1.000
_cell.length_c   1.000
_cell.angle_alpha   90.00
_cell.angle_beta   90.00
_cell.angle_gamma   90.00
#
_symmetry.space_group_name_H-M   'P 1'
#
loop_
_entity.id
_entity.type
_entity.pdbx_description
1 polymer ?
#
loop_
_entity_poly.entity_id
_entity_poly.type
_entity_poly.pdbx_seq_one_letter_code
_entity_poly.pdbx_strand_id
1 'polypeptide(L)'
;MHRTFVIIYSIITAAIALTTTIFEIQPALFLINVFAPHEGDKYSIALVVLPIWIALLSPLFLYLIITKLLRQNNDEHLSNNRTGILVKRKKAFQSAMVGIPVFINDKKAGIVDNGRTKFFDVPTGIQTVQVGEGKAASEKIQVTLYEGKQIHFELEIKPSAFQLKYLLKQL
;
A
#
# COMPACT_ATOMS: atom_id res chain seq x y z
N MET A 1 -3.71 -4.14 -12.17
CA MET A 1 -2.54 -4.52 -12.97
C MET A 1 -1.42 -5.20 -12.16
N HIS A 2 -1.10 -4.75 -10.94
CA HIS A 2 0.05 -5.28 -10.19
C HIS A 2 -0.03 -6.78 -9.82
N ARG A 3 -1.21 -7.29 -9.45
CA ARG A 3 -1.39 -8.70 -9.03
C ARG A 3 -1.17 -9.70 -10.18
N THR A 4 -1.70 -9.40 -11.36
CA THR A 4 -1.55 -10.26 -12.56
C THR A 4 -0.09 -10.37 -12.99
N PHE A 5 0.64 -9.25 -12.96
CA PHE A 5 2.07 -9.22 -13.27
C PHE A 5 2.89 -10.09 -12.31
N VAL A 6 2.65 -9.99 -11.00
CA VAL A 6 3.35 -10.80 -9.98
C VAL A 6 3.11 -12.29 -10.20
N ILE A 7 1.88 -12.69 -10.51
CA ILE A 7 1.53 -14.09 -10.78
C ILE A 7 2.25 -14.60 -12.03
N ILE A 8 2.18 -13.86 -13.14
CA ILE A 8 2.84 -14.24 -14.39
C ILE A 8 4.35 -14.35 -14.19
N TYR A 9 4.96 -13.37 -13.52
CA TYR A 9 6.39 -13.37 -13.22
C TYR A 9 6.80 -14.61 -12.40
N SER A 10 6.04 -14.92 -11.35
CA SER A 10 6.29 -16.10 -10.51
C SER A 10 6.21 -17.43 -11.27
N ILE A 11 5.24 -17.55 -12.17
CA ILE A 11 5.10 -18.74 -13.03
C ILE A 11 6.28 -18.85 -14.00
N ILE A 12 6.67 -17.75 -14.63
CA ILE A 12 7.81 -17.73 -15.56
C ILE A 12 9.11 -18.11 -14.84
N THR A 13 9.38 -17.55 -13.66
CA THR A 13 10.59 -17.87 -12.91
C THR A 13 10.60 -19.31 -12.41
N ALA A 14 9.43 -19.87 -12.05
CA ALA A 14 9.31 -21.29 -11.70
C ALA A 14 9.63 -22.19 -12.90
N ALA A 15 9.09 -21.85 -14.08
CA ALA A 15 9.36 -22.58 -15.32
C ALA A 15 10.85 -22.54 -15.69
N ILE A 16 11.51 -21.38 -15.55
CA ILE A 16 12.95 -21.22 -15.80
C ILE A 16 13.79 -22.03 -14.80
N ALA A 17 13.44 -22.03 -13.51
CA ALA A 17 14.15 -22.83 -12.51
C ALA A 17 14.05 -24.33 -12.80
N LEU A 18 12.87 -24.78 -13.26
CA LEU A 18 12.62 -26.17 -13.60
C LEU A 18 13.33 -26.59 -14.89
N THR A 19 13.29 -25.76 -15.94
CA THR A 19 14.01 -26.06 -17.20
C THR A 19 15.52 -26.05 -17.01
N THR A 20 16.08 -25.09 -16.28
CA THR A 20 17.53 -25.08 -16.00
C THR A 20 17.97 -26.30 -15.20
N THR A 21 17.11 -26.82 -14.30
CA THR A 21 17.37 -28.07 -13.57
C THR A 21 17.31 -29.30 -14.48
N ILE A 22 16.29 -29.42 -15.33
CA ILE A 22 16.13 -30.58 -16.23
C ILE A 22 17.24 -30.64 -17.27
N PHE A 23 17.63 -29.50 -17.84
CA PHE A 23 18.69 -29.43 -18.84
C PHE A 23 20.10 -29.29 -18.24
N GLU A 24 20.21 -29.31 -16.90
CA GLU A 24 21.47 -29.18 -16.18
C GLU A 24 22.27 -27.93 -16.63
N ILE A 25 21.56 -26.82 -16.80
CA ILE A 25 22.12 -25.52 -17.20
C ILE A 25 22.41 -24.70 -15.94
N GLN A 26 23.45 -23.85 -15.99
CA GLN A 26 23.71 -22.88 -14.93
C GLN A 26 22.48 -21.98 -14.68
N PRO A 27 22.11 -21.70 -13.41
CA PRO A 27 22.83 -22.01 -12.17
C PRO A 27 22.50 -23.38 -11.55
N ALA A 28 21.63 -24.19 -12.15
CA ALA A 28 21.20 -25.46 -11.56
C ALA A 28 22.34 -26.47 -11.43
N LEU A 29 23.21 -26.53 -12.43
CA LEU A 29 24.36 -27.44 -12.44
C LEU A 29 25.29 -27.23 -11.24
N PHE A 30 25.46 -25.98 -10.78
CA PHE A 30 26.21 -25.71 -9.54
C PHE A 30 25.59 -26.41 -8.33
N LEU A 31 24.26 -26.29 -8.16
CA LEU A 31 23.57 -26.92 -7.04
C LEU A 31 23.52 -28.44 -7.16
N ILE A 32 23.36 -28.95 -8.38
CA ILE A 32 23.44 -30.40 -8.66
C ILE A 32 24.79 -30.94 -8.19
N ASN A 33 25.89 -30.29 -8.56
CA ASN A 33 27.24 -30.70 -8.14
C ASN A 33 27.46 -30.62 -6.63
N VAL A 34 26.76 -29.71 -5.92
CA VAL A 34 26.82 -29.62 -4.46
C VAL A 34 26.04 -30.77 -3.79
N PHE A 35 24.89 -31.15 -4.34
CA PHE A 35 24.01 -32.17 -3.75
C PHE A 35 24.27 -33.59 -4.23
N ALA A 36 24.88 -33.75 -5.42
CA ALA A 36 25.21 -35.00 -6.10
C ALA A 36 26.59 -34.85 -6.77
N PRO A 37 27.68 -34.97 -5.98
CA PRO A 37 29.03 -34.67 -6.45
C PRO A 37 29.63 -35.74 -7.39
N HIS A 38 29.06 -36.95 -7.44
CA HIS A 38 29.54 -38.02 -8.33
C HIS A 38 28.53 -38.33 -9.43
N GLU A 39 29.02 -38.73 -10.61
CA GLU A 39 28.17 -39.12 -11.72
C GLU A 39 27.27 -40.32 -11.34
N GLY A 40 25.97 -40.17 -11.56
CA GLY A 40 24.96 -41.18 -11.23
C GLY A 40 24.33 -41.03 -9.84
N ASP A 41 24.81 -40.09 -9.02
CA ASP A 41 24.17 -39.76 -7.74
C ASP A 41 22.75 -39.22 -7.97
N LYS A 42 21.80 -39.73 -7.19
CA LYS A 42 20.42 -39.24 -7.23
C LYS A 42 20.30 -37.99 -6.36
N TYR A 43 19.82 -36.89 -6.94
CA TYR A 43 19.47 -35.68 -6.20
C TYR A 43 17.97 -35.42 -6.22
N SER A 44 17.49 -34.72 -5.19
CA SER A 44 16.10 -34.25 -5.16
C SER A 44 15.98 -32.99 -6.01
N ILE A 45 15.17 -33.06 -7.08
CA ILE A 45 14.88 -31.93 -7.97
C ILE A 45 14.38 -30.71 -7.16
N ALA A 46 13.59 -30.95 -6.11
CA ALA A 46 13.07 -29.87 -5.27
C ALA A 46 14.19 -29.07 -4.57
N LEU A 47 15.27 -29.73 -4.14
CA LEU A 47 16.41 -29.07 -3.48
C LEU A 47 17.22 -28.20 -4.42
N VAL A 48 17.17 -28.46 -5.73
CA VAL A 48 17.83 -27.66 -6.76
C VAL A 48 16.91 -26.55 -7.27
N VAL A 49 15.65 -26.86 -7.54
CA VAL A 49 14.69 -25.90 -8.11
C VAL A 49 14.34 -24.79 -7.12
N LEU A 50 14.12 -25.11 -5.83
CA LEU A 50 13.67 -24.12 -4.84
C LEU A 50 14.67 -22.95 -4.65
N PRO A 51 15.98 -23.18 -4.42
CA PRO A 51 16.93 -22.09 -4.27
C PRO A 51 17.02 -21.20 -5.53
N ILE A 52 17.00 -21.80 -6.72
CA ILE A 52 17.04 -21.07 -7.99
C ILE A 52 15.80 -20.21 -8.14
N TRP A 53 14.62 -20.78 -7.86
CA TRP A 53 13.37 -20.05 -7.97
C TRP A 53 13.31 -18.86 -6.99
N ILE A 54 13.76 -19.05 -5.75
CA ILE A 54 13.86 -17.98 -4.75
C ILE A 54 14.82 -16.89 -5.23
N ALA A 55 15.99 -17.27 -5.76
CA ALA A 55 16.96 -16.31 -6.30
C ALA A 55 16.37 -15.48 -7.45
N LEU A 56 15.63 -16.13 -8.37
CA LEU A 56 14.94 -15.46 -9.48
C LEU A 56 13.78 -14.56 -9.02
N LEU A 57 13.15 -14.84 -7.87
CA LEU A 57 12.10 -14.00 -7.29
C LEU A 57 12.66 -12.77 -6.54
N SER A 58 13.94 -12.76 -6.18
CA SER A 58 14.55 -11.69 -5.39
C SER A 58 14.42 -10.27 -5.99
N PRO A 59 14.54 -10.05 -7.32
CA PRO A 59 14.42 -8.70 -7.89
C PRO A 59 13.00 -8.14 -7.75
N LEU A 60 11.99 -9.00 -7.91
CA LEU A 60 10.60 -8.62 -7.72
C LEU A 60 10.35 -8.21 -6.26
N PHE A 61 10.89 -8.98 -5.31
CA PHE A 61 10.75 -8.68 -3.89
C PHE A 61 11.39 -7.32 -3.52
N LEU A 62 12.59 -7.06 -4.02
CA LEU A 62 13.26 -5.76 -3.85
C LEU A 62 12.44 -4.61 -4.44
N TYR A 63 11.92 -4.77 -5.65
CA TYR A 63 11.05 -3.76 -6.29
C TYR A 63 9.82 -3.45 -5.44
N LEU A 64 9.17 -4.47 -4.87
CA LEU A 64 8.00 -4.31 -4.00
C LEU A 64 8.36 -3.54 -2.71
N ILE A 65 9.53 -3.81 -2.12
CA ILE A 65 10.00 -3.09 -0.94
C ILE A 65 10.28 -1.62 -1.29
N ILE A 66 11.03 -1.37 -2.36
CA ILE A 66 11.41 -0.02 -2.79
C ILE A 66 10.17 0.81 -3.10
N THR A 67 9.23 0.27 -3.89
CA THR A 67 7.98 1.00 -4.21
C THR A 67 7.13 1.28 -2.97
N LYS A 68 7.11 0.36 -2.00
CA LYS A 68 6.43 0.57 -0.72
C LYS A 68 7.10 1.69 0.09
N LEU A 69 8.43 1.70 0.18
CA LEU A 69 9.18 2.73 0.89
C LEU A 69 9.02 4.11 0.24
N LEU A 70 9.16 4.20 -1.08
CA LEU A 70 8.96 5.45 -1.84
C LEU A 70 7.54 5.98 -1.64
N ARG A 71 6.53 5.09 -1.66
CA ARG A 71 5.14 5.49 -1.47
C ARG A 71 4.86 5.98 -0.04
N GLN A 72 5.57 5.45 0.96
CA GLN A 72 5.45 5.90 2.34
C GLN A 72 6.11 7.27 2.55
N ASN A 73 7.29 7.50 1.97
CA ASN A 73 8.01 8.77 2.12
C ASN A 73 7.23 9.97 1.51
N ASN A 74 6.51 9.72 0.41
CA ASN A 74 5.67 10.76 -0.21
C ASN A 74 4.46 11.16 0.66
N ASP A 75 4.01 10.31 1.58
CA ASP A 75 2.90 10.62 2.48
C ASP A 75 3.38 11.50 3.68
N GLU A 76 4.70 11.63 3.91
CA GLU A 76 5.32 12.40 5.02
C GLU A 76 5.81 13.81 4.64
N HIS A 77 5.92 14.15 3.35
CA HIS A 77 6.25 15.52 2.90
C HIS A 77 5.03 16.47 2.94
N LEU A 78 4.42 16.56 4.12
CA LEU A 78 3.55 17.65 4.50
C LEU A 78 4.44 18.83 4.86
N SER A 79 4.64 19.73 3.91
CA SER A 79 5.42 20.95 4.10
C SER A 79 4.94 21.70 5.35
N ASN A 80 5.79 21.76 6.38
CA ASN A 80 5.54 22.45 7.66
C ASN A 80 5.21 23.95 7.54
N ASN A 81 5.18 24.51 6.33
CA ASN A 81 4.95 25.93 6.07
C ASN A 81 3.72 26.22 5.22
N ARG A 82 2.85 25.22 4.97
CA ARG A 82 1.60 25.41 4.24
C ARG A 82 0.41 25.43 5.18
N THR A 83 -0.47 26.41 5.00
CA THR A 83 -1.79 26.45 5.63
C THR A 83 -2.65 25.35 5.05
N GLY A 84 -3.29 24.53 5.87
CA GLY A 84 -4.19 23.51 5.33
C GLY A 84 -4.73 22.51 6.32
N ILE A 85 -5.46 21.55 5.77
CA ILE A 85 -6.19 20.54 6.52
C ILE A 85 -5.58 19.18 6.25
N LEU A 86 -5.26 18.48 7.32
CA LEU A 86 -4.69 17.15 7.31
C LEU A 86 -5.73 16.14 7.74
N VAL A 87 -6.04 15.17 6.87
CA VAL A 87 -6.99 14.11 7.20
C VAL A 87 -6.29 12.76 7.13
N LYS A 88 -6.17 12.10 8.27
CA LYS A 88 -5.61 10.75 8.41
C LYS A 88 -6.71 9.74 8.61
N ARG A 89 -6.81 8.75 7.73
CA ARG A 89 -7.75 7.62 7.91
C ARG A 89 -7.08 6.53 8.72
N LYS A 90 -7.66 6.20 9.89
CA LYS A 90 -7.22 5.06 10.70
C LYS A 90 -7.37 3.77 9.90
N LYS A 91 -6.30 2.97 9.86
CA LYS A 91 -6.27 1.72 9.07
C LYS A 91 -7.25 0.72 9.68
N ALA A 92 -8.28 0.33 8.93
CA ALA A 92 -9.25 -0.67 9.35
C ALA A 92 -9.07 -1.98 8.55
N PHE A 93 -9.15 -3.12 9.24
CA PHE A 93 -8.86 -4.47 8.72
C PHE A 93 -9.84 -4.93 7.61
N GLN A 94 -11.07 -4.38 7.59
CA GLN A 94 -12.14 -4.78 6.66
C GLN A 94 -12.70 -3.65 5.78
N SER A 95 -12.17 -2.43 5.86
CA SER A 95 -12.68 -1.35 5.00
C SER A 95 -11.96 -1.40 3.65
N ALA A 96 -12.67 -2.02 2.71
CA ALA A 96 -12.31 -2.27 1.32
C ALA A 96 -11.84 -1.00 0.58
N MET A 97 -11.28 -1.25 -0.61
CA MET A 97 -10.63 -0.39 -1.62
C MET A 97 -11.31 0.95 -2.00
N VAL A 98 -12.34 1.41 -1.28
CA VAL A 98 -13.05 2.65 -1.55
C VAL A 98 -12.40 3.78 -0.77
N GLY A 99 -11.81 4.71 -1.50
CA GLY A 99 -11.38 5.99 -0.94
C GLY A 99 -12.59 6.81 -0.49
N ILE A 100 -12.48 7.49 0.64
CA ILE A 100 -13.60 8.24 1.22
C ILE A 100 -13.49 9.70 0.76
N PRO A 101 -14.53 10.29 0.15
CA PRO A 101 -14.50 11.68 -0.27
C PRO A 101 -14.45 12.61 0.95
N VAL A 102 -13.63 13.66 0.85
CA VAL A 102 -13.55 14.75 1.82
C VAL A 102 -14.11 16.01 1.17
N PHE A 103 -15.00 16.67 1.89
CA PHE A 103 -15.64 17.92 1.51
C PHE A 103 -15.13 19.03 2.41
N ILE A 104 -14.74 20.15 1.80
CA ILE A 104 -14.31 21.37 2.46
C ILE A 104 -15.19 22.50 1.93
N ASN A 105 -15.88 23.21 2.83
CA ASN A 105 -16.92 24.19 2.49
C ASN A 105 -17.94 23.65 1.50
N ASP A 106 -18.45 22.44 1.78
CA ASP A 106 -19.44 21.73 0.96
C ASP A 106 -18.97 21.39 -0.46
N LYS A 107 -17.70 21.62 -0.80
CA LYS A 107 -17.09 21.21 -2.08
C LYS A 107 -16.19 20.01 -1.89
N LYS A 108 -16.27 19.05 -2.80
CA LYS A 108 -15.39 17.87 -2.79
C LYS A 108 -13.94 18.31 -3.02
N ALA A 109 -13.13 18.27 -1.97
CA ALA A 109 -11.71 18.63 -2.01
C ALA A 109 -10.83 17.45 -2.46
N GLY A 110 -11.26 16.22 -2.21
CA GLY A 110 -10.58 15.03 -2.70
C GLY A 110 -11.04 13.75 -2.04
N ILE A 111 -10.17 12.73 -2.07
CA ILE A 111 -10.44 11.38 -1.57
C ILE A 111 -9.28 10.91 -0.69
N VAL A 112 -9.58 10.29 0.45
CA VAL A 112 -8.60 9.72 1.40
C VAL A 112 -8.71 8.19 1.44
N ASP A 113 -7.60 7.52 1.14
CA ASP A 113 -7.52 6.07 1.12
C ASP A 113 -7.27 5.46 2.51
N ASN A 114 -7.52 4.16 2.64
CA ASN A 114 -7.36 3.43 3.90
C ASN A 114 -5.92 3.49 4.43
N GLY A 115 -5.76 3.94 5.69
CA GLY A 115 -4.46 4.05 6.35
C GLY A 115 -3.58 5.20 5.85
N ARG A 116 -4.09 6.07 4.96
CA ARG A 116 -3.34 7.20 4.41
C ARG A 116 -3.69 8.51 5.10
N THR A 117 -2.73 9.42 5.07
CA THR A 117 -2.90 10.83 5.39
C THR A 117 -2.96 11.61 4.10
N LYS A 118 -3.84 12.62 4.02
CA LYS A 118 -3.91 13.53 2.88
C LYS A 118 -3.93 14.97 3.34
N PHE A 119 -3.14 15.78 2.65
CA PHE A 119 -3.15 17.23 2.76
C PHE A 119 -4.21 17.83 1.84
N PHE A 120 -4.92 18.83 2.34
CA PHE A 120 -5.73 19.74 1.55
C PHE A 120 -5.20 21.14 1.79
N ASP A 121 -4.77 21.80 0.71
CA ASP A 121 -4.37 23.21 0.74
C ASP A 121 -5.64 24.06 0.75
N VAL A 122 -5.81 24.87 1.79
CA VAL A 122 -7.05 25.61 2.05
C VAL A 122 -6.68 27.01 2.55
N PRO A 123 -7.36 28.08 2.08
CA PRO A 123 -7.09 29.44 2.55
C PRO A 123 -7.34 29.59 4.05
N THR A 124 -6.71 30.61 4.62
CA THR A 124 -6.96 31.04 6.00
C THR A 124 -8.41 31.46 6.19
N GLY A 125 -8.92 31.32 7.41
CA GLY A 125 -10.30 31.63 7.77
C GLY A 125 -11.08 30.42 8.29
N ILE A 126 -12.40 30.58 8.38
CA ILE A 126 -13.30 29.55 8.87
C ILE A 126 -13.57 28.56 7.73
N GLN A 127 -13.24 27.29 7.97
CA GLN A 127 -13.41 26.20 7.02
C GLN A 127 -14.34 25.16 7.64
N THR A 128 -15.24 24.60 6.82
CA THR A 128 -16.11 23.50 7.24
C THR A 128 -15.62 22.20 6.62
N VAL A 129 -15.34 21.18 7.44
CA VAL A 129 -14.85 19.87 7.00
C VAL A 129 -15.91 18.82 7.21
N GLN A 130 -16.14 18.00 6.19
CA GLN A 130 -17.02 16.84 6.23
C GLN A 130 -16.41 15.68 5.45
N VAL A 131 -16.67 14.45 5.89
CA VAL A 131 -16.15 13.25 5.23
C VAL A 131 -17.27 12.27 4.91
N GLY A 132 -17.26 11.72 3.70
CA GLY A 132 -18.31 10.83 3.18
C GLY A 132 -19.53 11.57 2.63
N GLU A 133 -20.49 10.80 2.13
CA GLU A 133 -21.68 11.31 1.44
C GLU A 133 -22.94 10.58 1.90
N GLY A 134 -24.08 11.26 1.84
CA GLY A 134 -25.39 10.69 2.19
C GLY A 134 -25.48 10.23 3.64
N LYS A 135 -26.08 9.06 3.87
CA LYS A 135 -26.38 8.54 5.21
C LYS A 135 -25.14 8.12 6.02
N ALA A 136 -24.00 7.92 5.36
CA ALA A 136 -22.75 7.54 6.01
C ALA A 136 -21.86 8.74 6.39
N ALA A 137 -22.22 9.96 5.96
CA ALA A 137 -21.40 11.15 6.12
C ALA A 137 -21.12 11.47 7.61
N SER A 138 -19.95 12.03 7.86
CA SER A 138 -19.59 12.57 9.16
C SER A 138 -20.39 13.83 9.47
N GLU A 139 -20.38 14.21 10.74
CA GLU A 139 -20.78 15.55 11.15
C GLU A 139 -19.84 16.59 10.54
N LYS A 140 -20.38 17.79 10.28
CA LYS A 140 -19.62 18.93 9.78
C LYS A 140 -18.87 19.56 10.95
N ILE A 141 -17.56 19.70 10.83
CA ILE A 141 -16.73 20.35 11.84
C ILE A 141 -16.26 21.68 11.27
N GLN A 142 -16.57 22.78 11.96
CA GLN A 142 -16.03 24.10 11.62
C GLN A 142 -14.71 24.30 12.35
N VAL A 143 -13.70 24.76 11.61
CA VAL A 143 -12.37 25.04 12.15
C VAL A 143 -11.84 26.36 11.61
N THR A 144 -11.13 27.10 12.47
CA THR A 144 -10.48 28.35 12.08
C THR A 144 -9.02 28.09 11.75
N LEU A 145 -8.65 28.29 10.49
CA LEU A 145 -7.27 28.15 10.01
C LEU A 145 -6.54 29.49 10.01
N TYR A 146 -5.35 29.47 10.60
CA TYR A 146 -4.41 30.59 10.60
C TYR A 146 -3.27 30.32 9.61
N GLU A 147 -2.63 31.37 9.14
CA GLU A 147 -1.53 31.27 8.17
C GLU A 147 -0.38 30.41 8.70
N GLY A 148 0.13 29.51 7.85
CA GLY A 148 1.20 28.58 8.18
C GLY A 148 0.79 27.47 9.15
N LYS A 149 -0.48 27.41 9.59
CA LYS A 149 -0.96 26.36 10.50
C LYS A 149 -1.68 25.24 9.77
N GLN A 150 -1.48 24.03 10.29
CA GLN A 150 -2.16 22.83 9.82
C GLN A 150 -3.06 22.28 10.91
N ILE A 151 -4.30 21.99 10.54
CA ILE A 151 -5.26 21.34 11.44
C ILE A 151 -5.34 19.87 11.07
N HIS A 152 -5.18 19.02 12.09
CA HIS A 152 -5.14 17.57 11.91
C HIS A 152 -6.48 16.96 12.28
N PHE A 153 -6.94 16.03 11.46
CA PHE A 153 -8.12 15.24 11.68
C PHE A 153 -7.81 13.77 11.56
N GLU A 154 -8.38 12.99 12.47
CA GLU A 154 -8.44 11.55 12.38
C GLU A 154 -9.84 11.11 11.94
N LEU A 155 -9.87 10.26 10.91
CA LEU A 155 -11.06 9.63 10.38
C LEU A 155 -11.12 8.17 10.85
N GLU A 156 -12.17 7.85 11.61
CA GLU A 156 -12.49 6.52 12.09
C GLU A 156 -13.82 6.06 11.49
N ILE A 157 -13.92 4.78 11.12
CA ILE A 157 -15.17 4.17 10.66
C ILE A 157 -15.75 3.41 11.83
N LYS A 158 -16.91 3.83 12.32
CA LYS A 158 -17.61 3.13 13.40
C LYS A 158 -18.81 2.36 12.86
N PRO A 159 -18.96 1.07 13.22
CA PRO A 159 -20.22 0.38 13.00
C PRO A 159 -21.30 1.03 13.87
N SER A 160 -22.40 1.47 13.25
CA SER A 160 -23.66 1.79 13.90
C SER A 160 -24.66 0.71 13.50
N ALA A 161 -25.67 0.44 14.35
CA ALA A 161 -26.54 -0.75 14.34
C ALA A 161 -26.90 -1.36 12.96
N PHE A 162 -27.09 -0.55 11.92
CA PHE A 162 -27.33 -1.02 10.55
C PHE A 162 -26.51 -0.31 9.46
N GLN A 163 -25.56 0.58 9.81
CA GLN A 163 -24.82 1.42 8.87
C GLN A 163 -23.40 1.73 9.35
N LEU A 164 -22.46 1.89 8.42
CA LEU A 164 -21.14 2.44 8.72
C LEU A 164 -21.24 3.96 8.79
N LYS A 165 -20.89 4.57 9.93
CA LYS A 165 -20.83 6.03 10.08
C LYS A 165 -19.37 6.48 10.12
N TYR A 166 -19.06 7.52 9.35
CA TYR A 166 -17.75 8.18 9.44
C TYR A 166 -17.71 9.10 10.64
N LEU A 167 -16.66 8.95 11.44
CA LEU A 167 -16.40 9.79 12.59
C LEU A 167 -15.11 10.56 12.32
N LEU A 168 -15.24 11.88 12.25
CA LEU A 168 -14.14 12.80 12.10
C LEU A 168 -13.82 13.40 13.48
N LYS A 169 -12.57 13.34 13.91
CA LYS A 169 -12.08 13.94 15.15
C LYS A 169 -10.96 14.89 14.84
N GLN A 170 -11.01 16.10 15.39
CA GLN A 170 -9.86 17.01 15.38
C GLN A 170 -8.84 16.52 16.43
N LEU A 171 -7.56 16.52 16.06
CA LEU A 171 -6.42 16.21 16.93
C LEU A 171 -5.79 17.49 17.47
#